data_AF-A0A4Z0BL14-F1
#
_entry.id   AF-A0A4Z0BL14-F1
#
_cell.length_a   1.000
_cell.length_b   1.000
_cell.length_c   1.000
_cell.angle_alpha   90.00
_cell.angle_beta   90.00
_cell.angle_gamma   90.00
#
_symmetry.space_group_name_H-M   'P 1'
#
loop_
_entity.id
_entity.type
_entity.pdbx_description
1 polymer ?
#
loop_
_entity_poly.entity_id
_entity_poly.type
_entity_poly.pdbx_seq_one_letter_code
_entity_poly.pdbx_strand_id
1 'polypeptide(L)' 'MSFASTRVRRQLREVAQLPEGAPVPSPCNNVCRIDAATGLCLGCLRTLDEVAAWGSMADEGKREVWQRLGARAGVEEKA' A
#
# COMPACT_ATOMS: atom_id res chain seq x y z
N MET A 1 3.09 -2.46 -18.02
CA MET A 1 2.69 -3.36 -16.91
C MET A 1 3.51 -2.98 -15.68
N SER A 2 2.94 -2.24 -14.72
CA SER A 2 3.68 -1.80 -13.53
C SER A 2 3.69 -2.90 -12.48
N PHE A 3 4.85 -3.52 -12.24
CA PHE A 3 5.03 -4.59 -11.25
C PHE A 3 4.60 -4.15 -9.84
N ALA A 4 4.73 -2.87 -9.51
CA ALA A 4 4.27 -2.29 -8.25
C ALA A 4 2.74 -2.43 -8.09
N SER A 5 1.97 -2.10 -9.14
CA SER A 5 0.50 -2.22 -9.12
C SER A 5 0.04 -3.68 -9.02
N THR A 6 0.70 -4.61 -9.71
CA THR A 6 0.37 -6.04 -9.64
C THR A 6 0.62 -6.61 -8.23
N ARG A 7 1.73 -6.22 -7.60
CA ARG A 7 2.08 -6.67 -6.25
C ARG A 7 1.12 -6.15 -5.20
N VAL A 8 0.83 -4.84 -5.24
CA VAL A 8 -0.12 -4.21 -4.29
C VAL A 8 -1.49 -4.87 -4.39
N ARG A 9 -1.99 -5.14 -5.61
CA ARG A 9 -3.27 -5.84 -5.81
C ARG A 9 -3.28 -7.27 -5.26
N ARG A 10 -2.16 -7.99 -5.37
CA ARG A 10 -2.04 -9.35 -4.84
C ARG A 10 -2.04 -9.33 -3.31
N GLN A 11 -1.22 -8.48 -2.69
CA GLN A 11 -1.14 -8.40 -1.23
C GLN A 11 -2.40 -7.79 -0.61
N LEU A 12 -3.11 -6.88 -1.30
CA LEU A 12 -4.40 -6.36 -0.84
C LEU A 12 -5.42 -7.49 -0.64
N ARG A 13 -5.50 -8.44 -1.58
CA ARG A 13 -6.39 -9.59 -1.47
C ARG A 13 -6.05 -10.48 -0.27
N GLU A 14 -4.75 -10.69 -0.05
CA GLU A 14 -4.26 -11.44 1.11
C GLU A 14 -4.63 -10.73 2.42
N VAL A 15 -4.42 -9.41 2.51
CA VAL A 15 -4.78 -8.60 3.70
C VAL A 15 -6.28 -8.60 3.96
N ALA A 16 -7.10 -8.56 2.90
CA ALA A 16 -8.55 -8.62 3.01
C ALA A 16 -9.08 -9.98 3.55
N GLN A 17 -8.25 -11.03 3.49
CA GLN A 17 -8.58 -12.37 3.97
C GLN A 17 -8.05 -12.67 5.39
N LEU A 18 -7.32 -11.73 6.01
CA LEU A 18 -6.75 -11.91 7.34
C LEU A 18 -7.82 -11.80 8.44
N PRO A 19 -7.76 -12.64 9.48
CA PRO A 19 -8.66 -12.54 10.61
C PRO A 19 -8.43 -11.25 11.43
N GLU A 20 -9.44 -10.79 12.16
CA GLU A 20 -9.33 -9.67 13.10
C GLU A 20 -8.26 -9.93 14.16
N GLY A 21 -7.31 -8.99 14.31
CA GLY A 21 -6.13 -9.13 15.17
C GLY A 21 -4.92 -9.83 14.54
N ALA A 22 -4.99 -10.28 13.28
CA ALA A 22 -3.79 -10.78 12.58
C ALA A 22 -2.88 -9.63 12.11
N PRO A 23 -1.55 -9.80 12.23
CA PRO A 23 -0.58 -8.79 11.84
C PRO A 23 -0.68 -8.51 10.35
N VAL A 24 -0.91 -7.24 10.00
CA VAL A 24 -1.04 -6.82 8.60
C VAL A 24 0.35 -6.66 7.98
N PRO A 25 0.68 -7.39 6.89
CA PRO A 25 1.99 -7.31 6.26
C PRO A 25 2.21 -5.95 5.59
N SER A 26 3.48 -5.53 5.54
CA SER A 26 3.86 -4.27 4.88
C SER A 26 3.91 -4.44 3.35
N PRO A 27 3.44 -3.45 2.57
CA PRO A 27 3.57 -3.42 1.11
C PRO A 27 5.01 -3.09 0.65
N CYS A 28 5.95 -2.87 1.57
CA CYS A 28 7.31 -2.46 1.24
C CYS A 28 8.04 -3.55 0.43
N ASN A 29 8.72 -3.13 -0.64
CA ASN A 29 9.57 -3.97 -1.47
C ASN A 29 11.05 -3.56 -1.41
N ASN A 30 11.44 -2.82 -0.37
CA ASN A 30 12.77 -2.20 -0.20
C ASN A 30 13.17 -1.21 -1.31
N VAL A 31 12.23 -0.77 -2.14
CA VAL A 31 12.41 0.37 -3.03
C VAL A 31 11.84 1.60 -2.34
N CYS A 32 12.72 2.49 -1.88
CA CYS A 32 12.34 3.78 -1.32
C CYS A 32 12.64 4.87 -2.35
N ARG A 33 11.78 4.98 -3.37
CA ARG A 33 11.86 6.06 -4.37
C ARG A 33 10.50 6.73 -4.46
N ILE A 34 10.43 7.98 -4.05
CA ILE A 34 9.22 8.80 -4.14
C ILE A 34 9.16 9.43 -5.53
N ASP A 35 8.00 9.31 -6.15
CA ASP A 35 7.65 10.02 -7.36
C ASP A 35 7.35 11.48 -7.01
N ALA A 36 8.07 12.43 -7.60
CA ALA A 36 7.92 13.85 -7.27
C ALA A 36 6.60 14.45 -7.78
N ALA A 37 5.97 13.83 -8.79
CA ALA A 37 4.71 14.31 -9.34
C ALA A 37 3.50 13.90 -8.48
N THR A 38 3.52 12.70 -7.92
CA THR A 38 2.41 12.13 -7.14
C THR A 38 2.66 12.10 -5.63
N GLY A 39 3.91 12.22 -5.19
CA GLY A 39 4.30 12.06 -3.78
C GLY A 39 4.24 10.61 -3.28
N LEU A 40 4.11 9.64 -4.18
CA LEU A 40 3.96 8.22 -3.84
C LEU A 40 5.26 7.45 -4.05
N CYS A 41 5.50 6.45 -3.21
CA CYS A 41 6.59 5.51 -3.40
C CYS A 41 6.36 4.63 -4.63
N LEU A 42 7.25 4.66 -5.61
CA LEU A 42 7.17 3.86 -6.84
C LEU A 42 7.18 2.34 -6.58
N GLY A 43 7.63 1.90 -5.40
CA GLY A 43 7.67 0.49 -5.02
C GLY A 43 6.38 0.00 -4.35
N CYS A 44 5.90 0.75 -3.34
CA CYS A 44 4.79 0.33 -2.48
C CYS A 44 3.54 1.22 -2.55
N LEU A 45 3.58 2.29 -3.35
CA LEU A 45 2.51 3.28 -3.56
C LEU A 45 2.05 4.03 -2.29
N ARG A 46 2.82 3.92 -1.20
CA ARG A 46 2.62 4.68 0.03
C ARG A 46 3.27 6.05 -0.02
N THR A 47 2.69 6.99 0.70
CA THR A 47 3.29 8.28 1.03
C THR A 47 4.34 8.13 2.14
N LEU A 48 5.22 9.12 2.30
CA LEU A 48 6.20 9.16 3.38
C LEU A 48 5.53 9.13 4.77
N ASP A 49 4.42 9.84 4.96
CA ASP A 49 3.66 9.84 6.21
C ASP A 49 3.11 8.46 6.56
N GLU A 50 2.56 7.73 5.59
CA GLU A 50 2.07 6.36 5.78
C GLU A 50 3.21 5.38 6.11
N VAL A 51 4.41 5.61 5.57
CA VAL A 51 5.60 4.81 5.89
C VAL A 51 6.05 5.07 7.33
N ALA A 52 6.09 6.35 7.74
CA ALA A 52 6.50 6.74 9.09
C ALA A 52 5.52 6.28 10.17
N ALA A 53 4.21 6.42 9.90
CA ALA A 53 3.17 6.04 10.85
C ALA A 53 2.95 4.51 10.94
N TRP A 54 3.40 3.72 9.96
CA TRP A 54 3.16 2.27 9.89
C TRP A 54 3.51 1.49 11.17
N GLY A 55 4.64 1.82 11.81
CA GLY A 55 5.09 1.15 13.02
C GLY A 55 4.23 1.42 14.25
N SER A 56 3.46 2.53 14.24
CA SER A 56 2.60 2.95 15.35
C SER A 56 1.12 2.75 15.06
N MET A 57 0.76 2.33 13.84
CA MET A 57 -0.63 2.07 13.45
C MET A 57 -1.15 0.76 14.02
N ALA A 58 -2.42 0.77 14.45
CA ALA A 58 -3.19 -0.43 14.71
C ALA A 58 -3.50 -1.19 13.41
N ASP A 59 -3.83 -2.47 13.52
CA ASP A 59 -4.06 -3.33 12.36
C ASP A 59 -5.27 -2.87 11.53
N GLU A 60 -6.27 -2.24 12.16
CA GLU A 60 -7.39 -1.58 11.48
C GLU A 60 -6.90 -0.45 10.58
N GLY A 61 -6.01 0.41 11.10
CA GLY A 61 -5.41 1.51 10.34
C GLY A 61 -4.53 1.02 9.20
N LYS A 62 -3.78 -0.07 9.41
CA LYS A 62 -2.99 -0.71 8.35
C LYS A 62 -3.87 -1.25 7.21
N ARG A 63 -5.03 -1.83 7.53
CA ARG A 63 -6.02 -2.28 6.51
C ARG A 63 -6.56 -1.10 5.72
N GLU A 64 -6.83 0.02 6.38
CA GLU A 64 -7.27 1.24 5.69
C GLU A 64 -6.21 1.75 4.71
N VAL A 65 -4.94 1.76 5.11
CA VAL A 65 -3.81 2.07 4.20
C VAL A 65 -3.83 1.12 3.00
N TRP A 66 -3.99 -0.19 3.21
CA TRP A 66 -4.09 -1.16 2.11
C TRP A 66 -5.24 -0.84 1.13
N GLN A 67 -6.42 -0.45 1.62
CA GLN A 67 -7.54 -0.04 0.76
C GLN A 67 -7.18 1.19 -0.10
N ARG A 68 -6.54 2.20 0.51
CA ARG A 68 -6.05 3.39 -0.20
C ARG A 68 -5.02 3.03 -1.28
N LEU A 69 -4.12 2.09 -0.98
CA LEU A 69 -3.14 1.58 -1.96
C LEU A 69 -3.80 0.84 -3.11
N GLY A 70 -4.87 0.08 -2.84
CA GLY A 70 -5.70 -0.55 -3.86
C GLY A 70 -6.29 0.45 -4.85
N ALA A 71 -6.87 1.54 -4.35
CA ALA A 71 -7.39 2.62 -5.18
C ALA A 71 -6.29 3.25 -6.06
N ARG A 72 -5.15 3.62 -5.44
CA ARG A 72 -3.99 4.22 -6.12
C ARG A 72 -3.33 3.31 -7.16
N ALA A 73 -3.36 1.99 -6.96
CA ALA A 73 -2.80 1.01 -7.89
C ALA A 73 -3.62 0.85 -9.20
N GLY A 74 -4.61 1.71 -9.44
CA GLY A 74 -5.41 1.74 -10.66
C GLY A 74 -6.70 0.93 -10.55
N VAL A 75 -7.54 1.27 -9.56
CA VAL A 75 -8.98 1.37 -9.83
C VAL A 75 -9.28 2.63 -10.69
N GLU A 76 -8.31 3.54 -10.83
CA GLU A 76 -8.38 4.64 -11.79
C GLU A 76 -7.48 4.33 -13.00
N GLU A 77 -8.12 3.80 -14.05
CA GLU A 77 -7.64 3.94 -15.41
C GLU A 77 -8.19 5.27 -15.96
N LYS A 78 -7.27 6.20 -16.22
CA LYS A 78 -7.42 7.40 -17.08
C LYS A 78 -8.32 8.55 -16.61
N ALA A 79 -7.67 9.69 -16.36
CA ALA A 79 -8.04 10.93 -17.04
C ALA A 79 -7.45 10.93 -18.46
#